data_AF-A0A679NH62-F1
#
_entry.id   AF-A0A679NH62-F1
#
_cell.length_a   1.000
_cell.length_b   1.000
_cell.length_c   1.000
_cell.angle_alpha   90.00
_cell.angle_beta   90.00
_cell.angle_gamma   90.00
#
_symmetry.space_group_name_H-M   'P 1'
#
loop_
_entity.id
_entity.type
_entity.pdbx_description
1 polymer ?
#
loop_
_entity_poly.entity_id
_entity_poly.type
_entity_poly.pdbx_seq_one_letter_code
_entity_poly.pdbx_strand_id
1 'polypeptide(L)' 'MCVKVTHDKKCETCGKTISSVVTERPCYKAREKDGYFGCCGIIDRIDVSDPGECDECEEKRKAKEA' A
#
# COMPACT_ATOMS: atom_id res chain seq x y z
N MET A 1 -10.08 6.51 18.54
CA MET A 1 -10.11 7.17 17.22
C MET A 1 -9.62 6.18 16.17
N CYS A 2 -10.45 5.92 15.16
CA CYS A 2 -10.10 5.07 14.02
C CYS A 2 -9.52 5.95 12.90
N VAL A 3 -8.62 5.38 12.11
CA VAL A 3 -8.02 6.03 10.94
C VAL A 3 -8.17 5.14 9.73
N LYS A 4 -8.35 5.75 8.57
CA LYS A 4 -8.41 5.04 7.29
C LYS A 4 -7.01 4.93 6.72
N VAL A 5 -6.54 3.71 6.57
CA VAL A 5 -5.25 3.40 5.96
C VAL A 5 -5.52 2.91 4.55
N THR A 6 -5.06 3.66 3.56
CA THR A 6 -5.07 3.29 2.15
C THR A 6 -3.73 2.63 1.83
N HIS A 7 -3.76 1.37 1.41
CA HIS A 7 -2.60 0.66 0.86
C HIS A 7 -2.71 0.64 -0.65
N ASP A 8 -1.92 1.47 -1.31
CA ASP A 8 -1.80 1.53 -2.76
C ASP A 8 -0.62 0.67 -3.21
N LYS A 9 -0.92 -0.50 -3.76
CA LYS A 9 0.08 -1.39 -4.35
C LYS A 9 0.45 -0.88 -5.74
N LYS A 10 1.65 -0.35 -5.92
CA LYS A 10 2.15 0.16 -7.20
C LYS A 10 3.17 -0.77 -7.80
N CYS A 11 3.06 -0.96 -9.11
CA CYS A 11 4.02 -1.74 -9.85
C CYS A 11 5.35 -1.01 -9.92
N GLU A 12 6.42 -1.61 -9.42
CA GLU A 12 7.76 -1.04 -9.46
C GLU A 12 8.29 -0.96 -10.90
N THR A 13 7.91 -1.92 -11.74
CA THR A 13 8.39 -2.04 -13.12
C THR A 13 7.73 -1.06 -14.07
N CYS A 14 6.43 -0.80 -13.91
CA CYS A 14 5.65 0.03 -14.86
C CYS A 14 4.94 1.23 -14.23
N GLY A 15 5.03 1.40 -12.91
CA GLY A 15 4.42 2.51 -12.18
C GLY A 15 2.89 2.47 -12.06
N LYS A 16 2.21 1.48 -12.66
CA LYS A 16 0.75 1.35 -12.57
C LYS A 16 0.32 0.94 -11.15
N THR A 17 -0.74 1.56 -10.63
CA THR A 17 -1.43 1.03 -9.44
C THR A 17 -2.05 -0.32 -9.78
N ILE A 18 -1.61 -1.36 -9.07
CA ILE A 18 -2.10 -2.73 -9.21
C ILE A 18 -3.38 -2.90 -8.40
N SER A 19 -3.40 -2.37 -7.18
CA SER A 19 -4.55 -2.49 -6.29
C SER A 19 -4.49 -1.39 -5.23
N SER A 20 -5.66 -0.94 -4.77
CA SER A 20 -5.77 0.01 -3.66
C SER A 20 -6.77 -0.55 -2.66
N VAL A 21 -6.31 -0.76 -1.43
CA VAL A 21 -7.11 -1.35 -0.35
C VAL A 21 -7.22 -0.33 0.78
N VAL A 22 -8.45 0.06 1.10
CA VAL A 22 -8.72 0.97 2.21
C VAL A 22 -9.18 0.14 3.41
N THR A 23 -8.44 0.23 4.52
CA THR A 23 -8.78 -0.43 5.77
C THR A 23 -8.94 0.61 6.87
N GLU A 24 -10.04 0.57 7.61
CA GLU A 24 -10.18 1.36 8.82
C GLU A 24 -9.66 0.56 10.02
N ARG A 25 -8.75 1.16 10.79
CA ARG A 25 -8.21 0.52 12.01
C ARG A 25 -7.92 1.53 13.11
N PRO A 26 -7.79 1.10 14.37
CA PRO A 26 -7.41 2.00 15.46
C PRO A 26 -6.02 2.58 15.21
N CYS A 27 -5.84 3.87 15.44
CA CYS A 27 -4.59 4.52 15.01
C CYS A 27 -3.33 4.03 15.74
N TYR A 28 -3.44 3.52 16.98
CA TYR A 28 -2.30 2.86 17.64
C TYR A 28 -1.81 1.63 16.84
N LYS A 29 -2.72 0.85 16.25
CA LYS A 29 -2.35 -0.28 15.36
C LYS A 29 -1.78 0.19 14.04
N ALA A 30 -2.30 1.31 13.50
CA ALA A 30 -1.77 1.88 12.27
C ALA A 30 -0.31 2.35 12.44
N ARG A 31 0.02 2.94 13.58
CA ARG A 31 1.41 3.30 13.91
C ARG A 31 2.34 2.09 13.98
N GLU A 32 1.89 0.99 14.57
CA GLU A 32 2.70 -0.23 14.73
C GLU A 32 2.88 -0.99 13.41
N LYS A 33 1.82 -1.11 12.60
CA LYS A 33 1.84 -1.94 11.38
C LYS A 33 2.25 -1.19 10.12
N ASP A 34 1.84 0.06 10.01
CA ASP A 34 1.94 0.85 8.79
C ASP A 34 3.04 1.93 8.90
N GLY A 35 3.82 1.90 10.00
CA GLY A 35 4.97 2.78 10.21
C GLY A 35 4.61 4.27 10.33
N TYR A 36 3.36 4.57 10.67
CA TYR A 36 2.86 5.94 10.64
C TYR A 36 3.21 6.74 11.92
N PHE A 37 4.01 7.80 11.79
CA PHE A 37 4.53 8.62 12.91
C PHE A 37 3.79 9.96 13.10
N GLY A 38 2.47 9.94 13.29
CA GLY A 38 1.69 11.16 13.59
C GLY A 38 0.84 11.06 14.84
N CYS A 39 0.33 12.22 15.29
CA CYS A 39 -0.49 12.33 16.50
C CYS A 39 -1.86 11.69 16.30
N CYS A 40 -2.07 10.56 16.97
CA CYS A 40 -3.36 9.88 17.08
C CYS A 40 -4.43 10.82 17.66
N GLY A 41 -5.26 11.43 16.80
CA GLY A 41 -6.16 12.50 17.24
C GLY A 41 -6.51 13.55 16.17
N ILE A 42 -5.61 13.77 15.20
CA ILE A 42 -5.72 14.88 14.23
C ILE A 42 -5.92 14.37 12.80
N ILE A 43 -5.64 13.10 12.59
CA ILE A 43 -5.43 12.46 11.30
C ILE A 43 -6.55 11.46 11.11
N ASP A 44 -7.23 11.59 9.98
CA ASP A 44 -8.31 10.70 9.58
C ASP A 44 -7.83 9.67 8.55
N ARG A 45 -6.72 9.96 7.83
CA ARG A 45 -6.25 9.17 6.69
C ARG A 45 -4.73 9.01 6.67
N ILE A 46 -4.29 7.81 6.31
CA ILE A 46 -2.89 7.41 6.11
C ILE A 46 -2.80 6.77 4.73
N ASP A 47 -1.87 7.22 3.90
CA ASP A 47 -1.61 6.63 2.58
C ASP A 47 -0.27 5.89 2.62
N VAL A 48 -0.30 4.60 2.31
CA VAL A 48 0.85 3.71 2.30
C VAL A 48 1.01 3.22 0.87
N SER A 49 2.17 3.48 0.28
CA SER A 49 2.50 2.96 -1.05
C SER A 49 3.33 1.68 -0.90
N ASP A 50 2.74 0.55 -1.25
CA ASP A 50 3.38 -0.76 -1.23
C ASP A 50 3.99 -1.08 -2.60
N PRO A 51 5.29 -1.38 -2.69
CA PRO A 51 5.89 -1.88 -3.92
C PRO A 51 5.35 -3.26 -4.30
N GLY A 52 5.23 -3.54 -5.59
CA GLY A 52 4.93 -4.87 -6.09
C GLY A 52 5.15 -5.01 -7.59
N GLU A 53 4.89 -6.20 -8.12
CA GLU A 53 4.95 -6.47 -9.55
C GLU A 53 3.54 -6.66 -10.11
N CYS A 54 3.27 -6.05 -11.27
CA CYS A 54 2.01 -6.21 -11.97
C CYS A 54 1.97 -7.55 -12.69
N ASP A 55 0.80 -8.16 -12.85
CA ASP A 55 0.65 -9.45 -13.55
C ASP A 55 1.25 -9.40 -14.96
N GLU A 56 0.98 -8.33 -15.72
CA GLU A 56 1.58 -8.09 -17.05
C GLU A 56 3.12 -8.04 -17.02
N CYS A 57 3.69 -7.53 -15.94
CA CYS A 57 5.13 -7.36 -15.74
C CYS A 57 5.78 -8.69 -15.37
N GLU A 58 5.11 -9.44 -14.48
CA GLU A 58 5.51 -10.79 -14.07
C GLU A 58 5.48 -11.75 -15.27
N GLU A 59 4.41 -11.73 -16.06
CA GLU A 59 4.27 -12.50 -17.29
C GLU A 59 5.38 -12.18 -18.30
N LYS A 60 5.70 -10.90 -18.49
CA LYS A 60 6.81 -10.46 -19.37
C LYS A 60 8.18 -10.92 -18.88
N ARG A 61 8.40 -11.03 -17.56
CA ARG A 61 9.64 -11.59 -17.01
C ARG A 61 9.71 -13.09 -17.26
N LYS A 62 8.65 -13.82 -16.93
CA LYS A 62 8.55 -15.27 -17.16
C LYS A 62 8.73 -15.64 -18.64
N ALA A 63 8.18 -14.85 -19.56
CA ALA A 63 8.31 -15.05 -21.00
C ALA A 63 9.73 -14.80 -21.55
N LYS A 64 10.60 -14.11 -20.80
CA LYS A 64 12.01 -13.91 -21.17
C LYS A 64 12.94 -14.99 -20.60
N GLU A 65 12.47 -15.76 -19.61
CA GLU A 65 13.22 -16.85 -18.97
C GLU A 65 12.88 -18.23 -19.56
N ALA A 66 11.92 -18.30 -20.49
CA ALA A 66 11.51 -19.50 -21.25
C ALA A 66 12.16 -19.53 -22.64
#